data_AF-A0A2R5FJJ8-F1
#
_entry.id   AF-A0A2R5FJJ8-F1
#
_cell.length_a   1.000
_cell.length_b   1.000
_cell.length_c   1.000
_cell.angle_alpha   90.00
_cell.angle_beta   90.00
_cell.angle_gamma   90.00
#
_symmetry.space_group_name_H-M   'P 1'
#
loop_
_entity.id
_entity.type
_entity.pdbx_description
1 polymer ?
#
loop_
_entity_poly.entity_id
_entity_poly.type
_entity_poly.pdbx_seq_one_letter_code
_entity_poly.pdbx_strand_id
1 'polypeptide(L)'
;MSQCTNLSIPENVIPALEQLQYEVEKVENTLLELRQKKQEVIQHQLSAGIHKLATIANNINVLANSIENEIFNFQVTAVEVNHLYQTIQNSPLFKLPNEEKSTIPHSMPINIWKIADSTIFIPTVIISKSQFILTAKSVDIHKKEIVSQKNDSNYLLW
;
A
#
# COMPACT_ATOMS: atom_id res chain seq x y z
N MET A 1 83.80 20.84 -31.81
CA MET A 1 82.96 20.34 -32.92
C MET A 1 82.52 18.92 -32.56
N SER A 2 81.26 18.71 -32.21
CA SER A 2 80.67 17.37 -32.08
C SER A 2 79.33 17.37 -32.79
N GLN A 3 79.17 16.36 -33.64
CA GLN A 3 78.16 16.22 -34.68
C GLN A 3 76.78 15.98 -34.07
N CYS A 4 75.78 16.73 -34.54
CA CYS A 4 74.38 16.37 -34.37
C CYS A 4 74.11 15.12 -35.21
N THR A 5 73.89 13.97 -34.59
CA THR A 5 73.38 12.78 -35.25
C THR A 5 71.92 12.99 -35.62
N ASN A 6 71.61 12.97 -36.92
CA ASN A 6 70.26 12.88 -37.44
C ASN A 6 69.60 11.59 -36.93
N LEU A 7 68.66 11.73 -36.01
CA LEU A 7 67.74 10.65 -35.62
C LEU A 7 66.74 10.44 -36.76
N SER A 8 67.07 9.53 -37.67
CA SER A 8 66.13 8.99 -38.65
C SER A 8 65.08 8.15 -37.92
N ILE A 9 63.81 8.55 -38.00
CA ILE A 9 62.69 7.76 -37.47
C ILE A 9 62.56 6.51 -38.38
N PRO A 10 62.54 5.28 -37.83
CA PRO A 10 62.38 4.08 -38.64
C PRO A 10 61.07 4.14 -39.44
N GLU A 11 61.12 3.83 -40.75
CA GLU A 11 59.98 3.94 -41.69
C GLU A 11 58.73 3.17 -41.23
N ASN A 12 58.88 2.15 -40.38
CA ASN A 12 57.77 1.35 -39.84
C ASN A 12 57.06 1.96 -38.62
N VAL A 13 57.55 3.06 -38.04
CA VAL A 13 56.93 3.64 -36.84
C VAL A 13 55.65 4.41 -37.18
N ILE A 14 55.63 5.12 -38.31
CA ILE A 14 54.49 5.97 -38.70
C ILE A 14 53.24 5.12 -39.04
N PRO A 15 53.33 4.08 -39.89
CA PRO A 15 52.17 3.23 -40.18
C PRO A 15 51.64 2.47 -38.95
N ALA A 16 52.55 2.05 -38.06
CA ALA A 16 52.17 1.39 -36.81
C ALA A 16 51.42 2.34 -35.86
N LEU A 17 51.81 3.63 -35.82
CA LEU A 17 51.13 4.64 -35.02
C LEU A 17 49.73 4.96 -35.57
N GLU A 18 49.59 5.09 -36.89
CA GLU A 18 48.31 5.30 -37.58
C GLU A 18 47.36 4.12 -37.36
N GLN A 19 47.88 2.90 -37.42
CA GLN A 19 47.09 1.70 -37.15
C GLN A 19 46.65 1.61 -35.69
N LEU A 20 47.53 1.99 -34.74
CA LEU A 20 47.16 2.06 -33.32
C LEU A 20 46.07 3.13 -33.09
N GLN A 21 46.19 4.29 -33.73
CA GLN A 21 45.21 5.38 -33.63
C GLN A 21 43.85 4.95 -34.16
N TYR A 22 43.83 4.23 -35.29
CA TYR A 22 42.60 3.64 -35.84
C TYR A 22 41.96 2.61 -34.91
N GLU A 23 42.74 1.72 -34.30
CA GLU A 23 42.22 0.73 -33.35
C GLU A 23 41.72 1.40 -32.06
N VAL A 24 42.37 2.46 -31.58
CA VAL A 24 41.89 3.26 -30.43
C VAL A 24 40.55 3.89 -30.75
N GLU A 25 40.42 4.57 -31.89
CA GLU A 25 39.16 5.21 -32.31
C GLU A 25 38.02 4.17 -32.45
N LYS A 26 38.33 2.99 -32.99
CA LYS A 26 37.38 1.88 -33.09
C LYS A 26 36.93 1.37 -31.72
N VAL A 27 37.84 1.24 -30.77
CA VAL A 27 37.51 0.84 -29.40
C VAL A 27 36.67 1.92 -28.71
N GLU A 28 36.99 3.20 -28.89
CA GLU A 28 36.22 4.32 -28.33
C GLU A 28 34.78 4.34 -28.85
N ASN A 29 34.60 4.18 -30.16
CA ASN A 29 33.28 4.10 -30.78
C ASN A 29 32.48 2.89 -30.26
N THR A 30 33.12 1.72 -30.19
CA THR A 30 32.48 0.50 -29.64
C THR A 30 32.06 0.70 -28.18
N LEU A 31 32.87 1.40 -27.39
CA LEU A 31 32.59 1.67 -25.98
C LEU A 31 31.41 2.63 -25.81
N LEU A 32 31.29 3.65 -26.67
CA LEU A 32 30.15 4.56 -26.72
C LEU A 32 28.86 3.82 -27.05
N GLU A 33 28.86 2.97 -28.08
CA GLU A 33 27.72 2.14 -28.46
C GLU A 33 27.30 1.20 -27.32
N LEU A 34 28.26 0.53 -26.68
CA LEU A 34 27.99 -0.36 -25.55
C LEU A 34 27.40 0.39 -24.35
N ARG A 35 27.90 1.60 -24.05
CA ARG A 35 27.35 2.45 -22.99
C ARG A 35 25.92 2.86 -23.30
N GLN A 36 25.65 3.30 -24.52
CA GLN A 36 24.32 3.73 -24.93
C GLN A 36 23.32 2.56 -24.86
N LYS A 37 23.68 1.40 -25.42
CA LYS A 37 22.86 0.19 -25.35
C LYS A 37 22.60 -0.25 -23.92
N LYS A 38 23.61 -0.20 -23.05
CA LYS A 38 23.44 -0.53 -21.62
C LYS A 38 22.49 0.45 -20.94
N GLN A 39 22.60 1.75 -21.24
CA GLN A 39 21.73 2.77 -20.69
C GLN A 39 20.27 2.56 -21.11
N GLU A 40 20.01 2.25 -22.38
CA GLU A 40 18.68 1.94 -22.90
C GLU A 40 18.08 0.72 -22.20
N VAL A 41 18.85 -0.36 -22.04
CA VAL A 41 18.41 -1.57 -21.32
C VAL A 41 18.03 -1.24 -19.88
N ILE A 42 18.86 -0.45 -19.17
CA ILE A 42 18.58 -0.03 -17.80
C ILE A 42 17.30 0.80 -17.74
N GLN A 43 17.11 1.75 -18.66
CA GLN A 43 15.90 2.57 -18.71
C GLN A 43 14.64 1.75 -18.98
N HIS A 44 14.70 0.78 -19.90
CA HIS A 44 13.59 -0.13 -20.17
C HIS A 44 13.25 -0.99 -18.95
N GLN A 45 14.25 -1.57 -18.28
CA GLN A 45 14.05 -2.36 -17.07
C GLN A 45 13.47 -1.53 -15.93
N LEU A 46 13.96 -0.30 -15.75
CA LEU A 46 13.45 0.63 -14.76
C LEU A 46 11.98 0.97 -15.02
N SER A 47 11.65 1.33 -16.26
CA SER A 47 10.28 1.64 -16.68
C SER A 47 9.33 0.46 -16.44
N ALA A 48 9.74 -0.75 -16.85
CA ALA A 48 8.98 -1.97 -16.61
C ALA A 48 8.79 -2.25 -15.11
N GLY A 49 9.82 -2.02 -14.29
CA GLY A 49 9.77 -2.16 -12.84
C GLY A 49 8.79 -1.18 -12.19
N ILE A 50 8.85 0.11 -12.59
CA ILE A 50 7.93 1.15 -12.12
C ILE A 50 6.49 0.80 -12.48
N HIS A 51 6.24 0.34 -13.71
CA HIS A 51 4.92 -0.06 -14.15
C HIS A 51 4.36 -1.22 -13.31
N LYS A 52 5.18 -2.26 -13.05
CA LYS A 52 4.79 -3.38 -12.18
C LYS A 52 4.46 -2.93 -10.77
N LEU A 53 5.29 -2.06 -10.18
CA LEU A 53 5.03 -1.51 -8.84
C LEU A 53 3.73 -0.70 -8.80
N ALA A 54 3.44 0.08 -9.84
CA ALA A 54 2.19 0.82 -9.94
C ALA A 54 0.96 -0.10 -9.99
N THR A 55 1.03 -1.19 -10.76
CA THR A 55 -0.04 -2.20 -10.80
C THR A 55 -0.26 -2.84 -9.43
N ILE A 56 0.81 -3.24 -8.74
CA ILE A 56 0.71 -3.84 -7.40
C ILE A 56 0.13 -2.83 -6.39
N ALA A 57 0.61 -1.59 -6.41
CA ALA A 57 0.09 -0.53 -5.55
C ALA A 57 -1.41 -0.30 -5.75
N ASN A 58 -1.85 -0.27 -7.00
CA ASN A 58 -3.27 -0.15 -7.32
C ASN A 58 -4.08 -1.34 -6.78
N ASN A 59 -3.59 -2.57 -6.98
CA ASN A 59 -4.25 -3.77 -6.46
C ASN A 59 -4.37 -3.76 -4.94
N ILE A 60 -3.31 -3.35 -4.22
CA ILE A 60 -3.35 -3.20 -2.77
C ILE A 60 -4.43 -2.20 -2.36
N ASN A 61 -4.50 -1.03 -3.02
CA ASN A 61 -5.48 -0.01 -2.70
C ASN A 61 -6.93 -0.45 -3.01
N VAL A 62 -7.14 -1.19 -4.10
CA VAL A 62 -8.46 -1.76 -4.43
C VAL A 62 -8.88 -2.76 -3.36
N LEU A 63 -8.00 -3.68 -2.96
CA LEU A 63 -8.28 -4.64 -1.89
C LEU A 63 -8.51 -3.95 -0.55
N ALA A 64 -7.74 -2.91 -0.24
CA ALA A 64 -7.92 -2.12 0.97
C ALA A 64 -9.32 -1.48 1.05
N ASN A 65 -9.78 -0.89 -0.06
CA ASN A 65 -11.14 -0.34 -0.16
C ASN A 65 -12.22 -1.44 -0.02
N SER A 66 -11.97 -2.64 -0.58
CA SER A 66 -12.88 -3.77 -0.41
C SER A 66 -12.98 -4.24 1.04
N ILE A 67 -11.85 -4.30 1.75
CA ILE A 67 -11.81 -4.66 3.18
C ILE A 67 -12.54 -3.59 4.01
N GLU A 68 -12.31 -2.32 3.72
CA GLU A 68 -13.01 -1.21 4.40
C GLU A 68 -14.53 -1.33 4.23
N ASN A 69 -15.01 -1.58 3.01
CA ASN A 69 -16.42 -1.79 2.75
C ASN A 69 -16.99 -3.01 3.48
N GLU A 70 -16.25 -4.12 3.50
CA GLU A 70 -16.69 -5.33 4.19
C GLU A 70 -16.77 -5.14 5.71
N ILE A 71 -15.82 -4.39 6.29
CA ILE A 71 -15.86 -3.96 7.69
C ILE A 71 -17.14 -3.16 7.97
N PHE A 72 -17.51 -2.22 7.09
CA PHE A 72 -18.76 -1.46 7.23
C PHE A 72 -20.01 -2.34 7.09
N ASN A 73 -20.04 -3.31 6.17
CA ASN A 73 -21.17 -4.21 6.01
C ASN A 73 -21.35 -5.12 7.22
N PHE A 74 -20.24 -5.65 7.73
CA PHE A 74 -20.22 -6.43 8.96
C PHE A 74 -20.80 -5.60 10.11
N GLN A 75 -20.37 -4.34 10.27
CA GLN A 75 -20.89 -3.41 11.29
C GLN A 75 -22.40 -3.28 11.26
N VAL A 76 -22.97 -2.99 10.08
CA VAL A 76 -24.41 -2.86 9.91
C VAL A 76 -25.11 -4.16 10.31
N THR A 77 -24.65 -5.28 9.75
CA THR A 77 -25.25 -6.60 9.98
C THR A 77 -25.30 -6.94 11.46
N ALA A 78 -24.19 -6.75 12.17
CA ALA A 78 -24.17 -7.16 13.57
C ALA A 78 -24.77 -6.10 14.53
N VAL A 79 -24.96 -4.84 14.12
CA VAL A 79 -25.90 -3.93 14.81
C VAL A 79 -27.34 -4.45 14.70
N GLU A 80 -27.78 -4.87 13.51
CA GLU A 80 -29.10 -5.46 13.29
C GLU A 80 -29.32 -6.73 14.12
N VAL A 81 -28.31 -7.62 14.16
CA VAL A 81 -28.36 -8.84 14.98
C VAL A 81 -28.49 -8.50 16.47
N ASN A 82 -27.75 -7.50 16.97
CA ASN A 82 -27.88 -7.08 18.37
C ASN A 82 -29.26 -6.50 18.67
N HIS A 83 -29.81 -5.67 17.77
CA HIS A 83 -31.15 -5.12 17.94
C HIS A 83 -32.21 -6.23 17.96
N LEU A 84 -32.13 -7.18 17.02
CA LEU A 84 -33.03 -8.33 16.97
C LEU A 84 -32.91 -9.16 18.26
N TYR A 85 -31.68 -9.41 18.71
CA TYR A 85 -31.42 -10.15 19.94
C TYR A 85 -32.00 -9.45 21.17
N GLN A 86 -31.80 -8.14 21.31
CA GLN A 86 -32.40 -7.34 22.38
C GLN A 86 -33.93 -7.36 22.32
N THR A 87 -34.51 -7.30 21.13
CA THR A 87 -35.97 -7.38 20.94
C THR A 87 -36.51 -8.73 21.41
N ILE A 88 -35.82 -9.83 21.11
CA ILE A 88 -36.17 -11.18 21.57
C ILE A 88 -36.06 -11.27 23.10
N GLN A 89 -34.97 -10.79 23.68
CA GLN A 89 -34.78 -10.81 25.14
C GLN A 89 -35.83 -9.98 25.88
N ASN A 90 -36.22 -8.83 25.33
CA ASN A 90 -37.19 -7.94 25.93
C ASN A 90 -38.65 -8.36 25.66
N SER A 91 -38.87 -9.36 24.80
CA SER A 91 -40.19 -9.84 24.44
C SER A 91 -40.90 -10.47 25.65
N PRO A 92 -42.13 -10.05 25.97
CA PRO A 92 -42.90 -10.60 27.08
C PRO A 92 -43.27 -12.09 26.90
N LEU A 93 -43.16 -12.65 25.69
CA LEU A 93 -43.31 -14.08 25.42
C LEU A 93 -42.15 -14.93 25.94
N PHE A 94 -40.97 -14.34 26.14
CA PHE A 94 -39.78 -15.00 26.70
C PHE A 94 -39.52 -14.64 28.17
N LYS A 95 -40.32 -13.72 28.74
CA LYS A 95 -40.36 -13.49 30.19
C LYS A 95 -41.08 -14.68 30.82
N LEU A 96 -40.33 -15.60 31.43
CA LEU A 96 -40.89 -16.77 32.09
C LEU A 96 -42.01 -16.35 33.07
N PRO A 97 -43.16 -17.04 33.09
CA PRO A 97 -44.29 -16.69 33.97
C PRO A 97 -44.02 -16.82 35.47
N ASN A 98 -42.85 -17.28 35.90
CA ASN A 98 -42.55 -17.53 37.32
C ASN A 98 -41.20 -16.87 37.70
N GLU A 99 -41.24 -15.61 38.12
CA GLU A 99 -40.18 -15.02 38.94
C GLU A 99 -40.28 -15.58 40.38
N GLU A 100 -40.11 -16.89 40.55
CA GLU A 100 -39.64 -17.42 41.82
C GLU A 100 -38.11 -17.29 41.84
N LYS A 101 -37.64 -16.16 42.36
CA LYS A 101 -36.29 -15.94 42.96
C LYS A 101 -35.15 -16.73 42.30
N SER A 102 -34.97 -16.58 40.99
CA SER A 102 -33.75 -17.00 40.33
C SER A 102 -32.67 -15.94 40.60
N THR A 103 -31.81 -16.18 41.59
CA THR A 103 -30.62 -15.37 41.91
C THR A 103 -29.49 -15.56 40.91
N ILE A 104 -29.75 -16.15 39.74
CA ILE A 104 -28.76 -16.30 38.69
C ILE A 104 -28.67 -14.95 37.99
N PRO A 105 -27.54 -14.23 38.07
CA PRO A 105 -27.38 -13.01 37.30
C PRO A 105 -27.54 -13.39 35.83
N HIS A 106 -28.57 -12.85 35.17
CA HIS A 106 -28.66 -12.92 33.73
C HIS A 106 -27.37 -12.31 33.17
N SER A 107 -26.44 -13.16 32.73
CA SER A 107 -25.26 -12.70 32.03
C SER A 107 -25.76 -12.12 30.71
N MET A 108 -25.88 -10.79 30.66
CA MET A 108 -26.10 -10.08 29.41
C MET A 108 -25.02 -10.59 28.44
N PRO A 109 -25.39 -11.22 27.31
CA PRO A 109 -24.39 -11.70 26.39
C PRO A 109 -23.59 -10.51 25.92
N ILE A 110 -22.28 -10.70 25.88
CA ILE A 110 -21.35 -9.68 25.41
C ILE A 110 -21.78 -9.34 23.98
N ASN A 111 -22.06 -8.07 23.71
CA ASN A 111 -22.28 -7.57 22.34
C ASN A 111 -21.20 -8.18 21.45
N ILE A 112 -21.60 -8.79 20.33
CA ILE A 112 -20.68 -9.39 19.35
C ILE A 112 -19.61 -8.39 18.84
N TRP A 113 -19.77 -7.10 19.16
CA TRP A 113 -18.88 -5.99 18.89
C TRP A 113 -17.91 -5.59 19.98
N LYS A 114 -17.81 -6.31 21.10
CA LYS A 114 -16.71 -6.09 22.05
C LYS A 114 -15.38 -6.64 21.46
N ILE A 115 -15.12 -6.34 20.19
CA ILE A 115 -13.84 -6.48 19.52
C ILE A 115 -12.98 -5.39 20.16
N ALA A 116 -11.92 -5.81 20.84
CA ALA A 116 -11.18 -5.01 21.80
C ALA A 116 -10.44 -3.79 21.22
N ASP A 117 -10.46 -3.60 19.90
CA ASP A 117 -9.81 -2.49 19.21
C ASP A 117 -10.83 -1.71 18.37
N SER A 118 -11.10 -0.47 18.78
CA SER A 118 -12.01 0.47 18.11
C SER A 118 -11.59 0.87 16.70
N THR A 119 -10.35 0.50 16.31
CA THR A 119 -9.70 0.97 15.09
C THR A 119 -8.96 -0.17 14.41
N ILE A 120 -9.34 -0.47 13.16
CA ILE A 120 -8.62 -1.42 12.30
C ILE A 120 -7.68 -0.65 11.39
N PHE A 121 -6.44 -1.14 11.24
CA PHE A 121 -5.46 -0.57 10.32
C PHE A 121 -5.42 -1.40 9.03
N ILE A 122 -5.82 -0.79 7.92
CA ILE A 122 -5.83 -1.44 6.59
C ILE A 122 -4.60 -0.99 5.80
N PRO A 123 -3.76 -1.91 5.31
CA PRO A 123 -2.61 -1.55 4.48
C PRO A 123 -3.02 -0.82 3.20
N THR A 124 -2.35 0.27 2.88
CA THR A 124 -2.55 1.04 1.64
C THR A 124 -1.21 1.50 1.09
N VAL A 125 -1.16 1.85 -0.20
CA VAL A 125 0.03 2.39 -0.83
C VAL A 125 -0.23 3.83 -1.28
N ILE A 126 0.63 4.74 -0.83
CA ILE A 126 0.66 6.13 -1.29
C ILE A 126 1.79 6.28 -2.30
N ILE A 127 1.48 6.87 -3.44
CA ILE A 127 2.46 7.21 -4.47
C ILE A 127 2.82 8.69 -4.31
N SER A 128 4.08 8.98 -4.02
CA SER A 128 4.57 10.36 -3.91
C SER A 128 5.84 10.53 -4.71
N LYS A 129 5.82 11.47 -5.66
CA LYS A 129 6.92 11.71 -6.62
C LYS A 129 7.28 10.42 -7.37
N SER A 130 8.36 9.76 -6.95
CA SER A 130 8.93 8.54 -7.53
C SER A 130 8.99 7.38 -6.54
N GLN A 131 8.25 7.45 -5.44
CA GLN A 131 8.26 6.47 -4.36
C GLN A 131 6.89 5.84 -4.15
N PHE A 132 6.88 4.54 -3.88
CA PHE A 132 5.73 3.76 -3.44
C PHE A 132 5.89 3.52 -1.94
N ILE A 133 5.00 4.10 -1.13
CA ILE A 133 5.08 4.06 0.32
C ILE A 133 3.94 3.18 0.83
N LEU A 134 4.28 2.02 1.39
CA LEU A 134 3.32 1.18 2.11
C LEU A 134 3.03 1.81 3.46
N THR A 135 1.76 2.08 3.72
CA THR A 135 1.25 2.69 4.95
C THR A 135 0.00 1.93 5.41
N ALA A 136 -0.62 2.39 6.50
CA ALA A 136 -1.89 1.86 6.95
C ALA A 136 -2.90 2.99 7.17
N LYS A 137 -4.12 2.80 6.67
CA LYS A 137 -5.27 3.66 6.91
C LYS A 137 -6.03 3.15 8.13
N SER A 138 -6.26 4.02 9.11
CA SER A 138 -7.12 3.73 10.25
C SER A 138 -8.58 3.79 9.83
N VAL A 139 -9.32 2.72 10.08
CA VAL A 139 -10.78 2.64 9.96
C VAL A 139 -11.35 2.50 11.37
N ASP A 140 -12.07 3.55 11.78
CA ASP A 140 -12.75 3.61 13.07
C ASP A 140 -14.07 2.85 12.97
N ILE A 141 -14.24 1.86 13.85
CA ILE A 141 -15.38 0.94 13.84
C ILE A 141 -16.65 1.61 14.40
N HIS A 142 -16.53 2.72 15.13
CA HIS A 142 -17.65 3.35 15.86
C HIS A 142 -18.17 4.65 15.23
N LYS A 143 -17.53 5.14 14.16
CA LYS A 143 -17.74 6.51 13.67
C LYS A 143 -19.13 6.81 13.10
N LYS A 144 -19.97 5.80 12.82
CA LYS A 144 -21.32 5.99 12.27
C LYS A 144 -22.43 6.18 13.31
N GLU A 145 -22.22 5.91 14.60
CA GLU A 145 -23.28 6.17 15.61
C GLU A 145 -23.51 7.67 15.88
N ILE A 146 -22.54 8.54 15.58
CA ILE A 146 -22.61 9.98 15.92
C ILE A 146 -23.50 10.78 14.95
N VAL A 147 -23.78 10.29 13.73
CA VAL A 147 -24.60 11.03 12.75
C VAL A 147 -26.08 10.70 12.85
N SER A 148 -26.46 9.52 13.36
CA SER A 148 -27.87 9.14 13.52
C SER A 148 -28.48 9.56 14.87
N GLN A 149 -27.70 9.98 15.86
CA GLN A 149 -28.23 10.39 17.17
C GLN A 149 -28.48 11.91 17.31
N LYS A 150 -28.15 12.74 16.31
CA LYS A 150 -28.35 14.20 16.40
C LYS A 150 -29.77 14.68 16.12
N ASN A 151 -30.70 13.81 15.71
CA ASN A 151 -32.08 14.19 15.39
C ASN A 151 -33.15 13.78 16.41
N ASP A 152 -32.82 12.96 17.42
CA ASP A 152 -33.84 12.43 18.36
C ASP A 152 -33.71 12.96 19.80
N SER A 153 -32.93 14.02 20.02
CA SER A 153 -32.83 14.70 21.32
C SER A 153 -33.70 15.95 21.37
N ASN A 154 -34.99 15.82 21.12
CA ASN A 154 -35.99 16.78 21.62
C ASN A 154 -36.32 16.39 23.07
N TYR A 155 -35.42 16.74 23.97
CA TYR A 155 -35.70 16.69 25.41
C TYR A 155 -36.72 17.80 25.72
N LEU A 156 -37.92 17.37 26.11
CA LEU A 156 -38.85 18.17 26.90
C LEU A 156 -38.11 18.73 28.12
N LEU A 157 -38.04 20.05 28.21
CA LEU A 157 -37.75 20.79 29.43
C LEU A 157 -39.05 21.51 29.83
N TRP A 158 -39.65 21.00 30.91
CA TRP A 158 -40.87 21.43 31.62
C TRP A 158 -42.21 21.20 30.91
#